data_AF-A0A835X032-F1
#
_entry.id   AF-A0A835X032-F1
#
_cell.length_a   1.000
_cell.length_b   1.000
_cell.length_c   1.000
_cell.angle_alpha   90.00
_cell.angle_beta   90.00
_cell.angle_gamma   90.00
#
_symmetry.space_group_name_H-M   'P 1'
#
loop_
_entity.id
_entity.type
_entity.pdbx_description
1 polymer ?
#
loop_
_entity_poly.entity_id
_entity_poly.type
_entity_poly.pdbx_seq_one_letter_code
_entity_poly.pdbx_strand_id
1 'polypeptide(L)'
;MEPTSAILSGFSIANMIVLGILMVCFGKMYSKTKAQLPLGMIIFAGMLFLHNIIGAFAYFSMEQLFSHEVFPYMLGVTIAELGGILILLKITLD
;
A
#
# COMPACT_ATOMS: atom_id res chain seq x y z
N MET A 1 -1.89 22.69 -1.27
CA MET A 1 -2.35 21.29 -1.40
C MET A 1 -3.84 21.32 -1.20
N GLU A 2 -4.62 20.88 -2.17
CA GLU A 2 -6.06 20.70 -1.96
C GLU A 2 -6.28 19.68 -0.82
N PRO A 3 -7.34 19.82 -0.02
CA PRO A 3 -7.64 18.89 1.07
C PRO A 3 -7.83 17.44 0.58
N THR A 4 -8.23 17.26 -0.67
CA THR A 4 -8.43 15.95 -1.32
C THR A 4 -7.11 15.22 -1.59
N SER A 5 -6.10 15.90 -2.13
CA SER A 5 -4.78 15.31 -2.40
C SER A 5 -4.01 14.97 -1.12
N ALA A 6 -4.21 15.76 -0.05
CA ALA A 6 -3.67 15.47 1.27
C ALA A 6 -4.25 14.18 1.90
N ILE A 7 -5.55 13.92 1.74
CA ILE A 7 -6.18 12.72 2.28
C ILE A 7 -5.68 11.46 1.55
N LEU A 8 -5.70 11.47 0.21
CA LEU A 8 -5.25 10.32 -0.59
C LEU A 8 -3.78 9.98 -0.36
N SER A 9 -2.91 10.99 -0.31
CA SER A 9 -1.49 10.78 0.02
C SER A 9 -1.31 10.22 1.43
N GLY A 10 -2.12 10.65 2.41
CA GLY A 10 -2.12 10.08 3.76
C GLY A 10 -2.43 8.58 3.77
N PHE A 11 -3.44 8.13 3.03
CA PHE A 11 -3.78 6.71 2.90
C PHE A 11 -2.68 5.91 2.19
N SER A 12 -2.12 6.43 1.09
CA SER A 12 -1.00 5.76 0.41
C SER A 12 0.25 5.63 1.29
N ILE A 13 0.56 6.65 2.10
CA ILE A 13 1.67 6.58 3.07
C ILE A 13 1.38 5.52 4.14
N ALA A 14 0.15 5.47 4.67
CA ALA A 14 -0.25 4.43 5.61
C ALA A 14 -0.09 3.03 5.00
N ASN A 15 -0.49 2.85 3.74
CA ASN A 15 -0.30 1.59 3.01
C ASN A 15 1.18 1.22 2.90
N MET A 16 2.03 2.18 2.52
CA MET A 16 3.47 1.97 2.44
C MET A 16 4.07 1.51 3.77
N ILE A 17 3.67 2.11 4.89
CA ILE A 17 4.17 1.73 6.23
C ILE A 17 3.79 0.28 6.55
N VAL A 18 2.51 -0.08 6.38
CA VAL A 18 2.01 -1.44 6.68
C VAL A 18 2.66 -2.49 5.77
N LEU A 19 2.81 -2.19 4.48
CA LEU A 19 3.50 -3.05 3.52
C LEU A 19 4.99 -3.20 3.86
N GLY A 20 5.64 -2.14 4.33
CA GLY A 20 7.01 -2.19 4.86
C GLY A 20 7.16 -3.17 6.02
N ILE A 21 6.22 -3.14 6.97
CA ILE A 21 6.18 -4.07 8.10
C ILE A 21 5.97 -5.51 7.61
N LEU A 22 5.03 -5.73 6.68
CA LEU A 22 4.77 -7.04 6.08
C LEU A 22 6.02 -7.61 5.39
N MET A 23 6.73 -6.81 4.61
CA MET A 23 7.99 -7.24 3.96
C MET A 23 9.03 -7.68 4.99
N VAL A 24 9.15 -6.98 6.12
CA VAL A 24 10.05 -7.39 7.22
C VAL A 24 9.60 -8.70 7.85
N CYS A 25 8.30 -8.88 8.10
CA CYS A 25 7.75 -10.13 8.65
C CYS A 25 8.01 -11.31 7.70
N PHE A 26 7.69 -11.18 6.42
CA PHE A 26 7.95 -12.22 5.43
C PHE A 26 9.45 -12.48 5.24
N GLY A 27 10.29 -11.45 5.31
CA GLY A 27 11.75 -11.59 5.28
C GLY A 27 12.28 -12.41 6.46
N LYS A 28 11.78 -12.17 7.67
CA LYS A 28 12.10 -12.97 8.86
C LYS A 28 11.60 -14.41 8.73
N MET A 29 10.38 -14.62 8.23
CA MET A 29 9.85 -15.97 7.96
C MET A 29 10.68 -16.72 6.94
N TYR A 30 11.07 -16.07 5.84
CA TYR A 30 11.92 -16.66 4.81
C TYR A 30 13.28 -17.08 5.37
N SER A 31 13.89 -16.23 6.21
CA SER A 31 15.17 -16.54 6.84
C SER A 31 15.11 -17.80 7.70
N LYS A 32 14.01 -18.00 8.44
CA LYS A 32 13.83 -19.18 9.32
C LYS A 32 13.40 -20.45 8.59
N THR A 33 12.45 -20.34 7.66
CA THR A 33 11.78 -21.50 7.05
C THR A 33 12.29 -21.84 5.66
N LYS A 34 12.96 -20.89 4.98
CA LYS A 34 13.38 -20.99 3.56
C LYS A 34 12.23 -21.36 2.62
N ALA A 35 10.97 -21.11 3.03
CA ALA A 35 9.80 -21.45 2.24
C ALA A 35 9.65 -20.51 1.03
N GLN A 36 9.12 -21.04 -0.07
CA GLN A 36 8.88 -20.26 -1.29
C GLN A 36 7.74 -19.24 -1.14
N LEU A 37 6.76 -19.54 -0.26
CA LEU A 37 5.60 -18.67 -0.04
C LEU A 37 5.98 -17.28 0.51
N PRO A 38 6.76 -17.15 1.62
CA PRO A 38 7.24 -15.85 2.09
C PRO A 38 7.98 -15.04 1.02
N LEU A 39 8.76 -15.69 0.15
CA LEU A 39 9.47 -15.02 -0.93
C LEU A 39 8.50 -14.42 -1.96
N GLY A 40 7.49 -15.18 -2.38
CA GLY A 40 6.42 -14.68 -3.24
C GLY A 40 5.65 -13.50 -2.62
N MET A 41 5.39 -13.58 -1.32
CA MET A 41 4.70 -12.51 -0.58
C MET A 41 5.53 -11.23 -0.47
N ILE A 42 6.87 -11.32 -0.36
CA ILE A 42 7.75 -10.14 -0.41
C ILE A 42 7.64 -9.45 -1.77
N ILE A 43 7.65 -10.19 -2.87
CA ILE A 43 7.51 -9.62 -4.22
C ILE A 43 6.13 -8.98 -4.39
N PHE A 44 5.06 -9.64 -3.95
CA PHE A 44 3.71 -9.08 -3.98
C PHE A 44 3.59 -7.79 -3.16
N ALA A 45 4.09 -7.79 -1.92
CA ALA A 45 4.12 -6.61 -1.07
C ALA A 45 4.97 -5.48 -1.68
N GLY A 46 6.09 -5.83 -2.33
CA GLY A 46 6.94 -4.88 -3.05
C GLY A 46 6.23 -4.22 -4.24
N MET A 47 5.46 -4.97 -5.03
CA MET A 47 4.67 -4.42 -6.14
C MET A 47 3.57 -3.47 -5.64
N LEU A 48 2.85 -3.86 -4.58
CA LEU A 48 1.85 -2.99 -3.92
C LEU A 48 2.49 -1.73 -3.32
N PHE A 49 3.68 -1.86 -2.74
CA PHE A 49 4.41 -0.72 -2.18
C PHE A 49 4.81 0.27 -3.28
N LEU A 50 5.30 -0.24 -4.43
CA LEU A 50 5.61 0.58 -5.60
C LEU A 50 4.34 1.25 -6.16
N HIS A 51 3.22 0.53 -6.20
CA HIS A 51 1.93 1.09 -6.62
C HIS A 51 1.52 2.29 -5.76
N ASN A 52 1.68 2.20 -4.43
CA ASN A 52 1.38 3.31 -3.53
C ASN A 52 2.34 4.48 -3.67
N ILE A 53 3.63 4.22 -3.95
CA ILE A 53 4.58 5.29 -4.28
C ILE A 53 4.10 6.05 -5.51
N ILE A 54 3.79 5.32 -6.59
CA ILE A 54 3.34 5.93 -7.85
C ILE A 54 2.03 6.68 -7.63
N GLY A 55 1.08 6.12 -6.88
CA GLY A 55 -0.18 6.77 -6.52
C GLY A 55 0.03 8.06 -5.74
N ALA A 56 0.83 8.03 -4.67
CA ALA A 56 1.16 9.22 -3.88
C ALA A 56 1.83 10.31 -4.72
N PHE A 57 2.78 9.95 -5.59
CA PHE A 57 3.41 10.89 -6.52
C PHE A 57 2.43 11.43 -7.55
N ALA A 58 1.55 10.60 -8.09
CA ALA A 58 0.54 11.03 -9.06
C ALA A 58 -0.45 12.02 -8.43
N TYR A 59 -0.90 11.78 -7.20
CA TYR A 59 -1.79 12.69 -6.47
C TYR A 59 -1.12 14.02 -6.12
N PHE A 60 0.20 14.03 -5.91
CA PHE A 60 0.95 15.24 -5.61
C PHE A 60 1.34 16.05 -6.85
N SER A 61 1.76 15.38 -7.92
CA SER A 61 2.35 16.02 -9.11
C SER A 61 1.40 16.19 -10.28
N MET A 62 0.30 15.43 -10.34
CA MET A 62 -0.65 15.43 -11.47
C MET A 62 -2.05 15.89 -11.04
N GLU A 63 -2.14 16.73 -10.01
CA GLU A 63 -3.41 17.27 -9.47
C GLU A 63 -4.27 17.94 -10.56
N GLN A 64 -3.67 18.56 -11.58
CA GLN A 64 -4.37 19.19 -12.72
C GLN A 64 -4.96 18.20 -13.76
N LEU A 65 -4.51 16.94 -13.77
CA LEU A 65 -4.98 15.91 -14.71
C LEU A 65 -6.13 15.07 -14.14
N PHE A 66 -6.35 15.10 -12.83
CA PHE A 66 -7.42 14.34 -12.18
C PHE A 66 -8.72 15.13 -12.13
N SER A 67 -9.74 14.65 -12.85
CA SER A 67 -11.10 15.15 -12.69
C SER A 67 -11.60 14.86 -11.27
N HIS A 68 -12.24 15.85 -10.63
CA HIS A 68 -12.82 15.73 -9.29
C HIS A 68 -13.82 14.57 -9.17
N GLU A 69 -14.37 14.10 -10.28
CA GLU A 69 -15.30 12.97 -10.35
C GLU A 69 -14.62 11.61 -10.08
N VAL A 70 -13.31 11.50 -10.30
CA VAL A 70 -12.54 10.24 -10.12
C VAL A 70 -12.07 10.08 -8.66
N PHE A 71 -12.00 11.18 -7.92
CA PHE A 71 -11.60 11.23 -6.51
C PHE A 71 -12.28 10.18 -5.61
N PRO A 72 -13.63 10.06 -5.55
CA PRO A 72 -14.28 9.11 -4.66
C PRO A 72 -13.92 7.65 -4.97
N TYR A 73 -13.69 7.31 -6.25
CA TYR A 73 -13.28 5.96 -6.64
C TYR A 73 -11.86 5.66 -6.15
N MET A 74 -10.93 6.60 -6.32
CA MET A 74 -9.54 6.43 -5.85
C MET A 74 -9.46 6.36 -4.33
N LEU A 75 -10.29 7.14 -3.63
CA LEU A 75 -10.39 7.09 -2.18
C LEU A 75 -10.97 5.75 -1.70
N GLY A 76 -12.00 5.24 -2.37
CA GLY A 76 -12.54 3.91 -2.10
C GLY A 76 -11.51 2.80 -2.27
N VAL A 77 -10.73 2.84 -3.36
CA VAL A 77 -9.68 1.84 -3.63
C VAL A 77 -8.58 1.90 -2.58
N THR A 78 -8.08 3.09 -2.22
CA THR A 78 -7.00 3.24 -1.22
C THR A 78 -7.44 2.81 0.19
N ILE A 79 -8.70 3.06 0.57
CA ILE A 79 -9.28 2.56 1.82
C ILE A 79 -9.43 1.03 1.79
N ALA A 80 -9.95 0.47 0.70
CA ALA A 80 -10.11 -0.97 0.56
C ALA A 80 -8.75 -1.69 0.60
N GLU A 81 -7.74 -1.09 -0.04
CA GLU A 81 -6.37 -1.59 0.00
C GLU A 81 -5.82 -1.58 1.44
N LEU A 82 -5.96 -0.47 2.17
CA LEU A 82 -5.53 -0.36 3.57
C LEU A 82 -6.20 -1.43 4.44
N GLY A 83 -7.51 -1.64 4.28
CA GLY A 83 -8.23 -2.69 4.98
C GLY A 83 -7.67 -4.08 4.67
N GLY A 84 -7.43 -4.38 3.39
CA GLY A 84 -6.88 -5.65 2.94
C GLY A 84 -5.48 -5.93 3.50
N ILE A 85 -4.58 -4.96 3.44
CA ILE A 85 -3.20 -5.13 3.97
C ILE A 85 -3.16 -5.23 5.49
N LEU A 86 -4.08 -4.56 6.21
CA LEU A 86 -4.17 -4.68 7.67
C LEU A 86 -4.66 -6.08 8.08
N ILE A 87 -5.63 -6.63 7.36
CA ILE A 87 -6.07 -8.02 7.56
C ILE A 87 -4.92 -8.98 7.27
N LEU A 88 -4.19 -8.78 6.16
CA LEU A 88 -3.03 -9.61 5.82
C LEU A 88 -1.93 -9.53 6.88
N LEU A 89 -1.66 -8.34 7.41
CA LEU A 89 -0.71 -8.14 8.50
C LEU A 89 -1.15 -8.89 9.75
N LYS A 90 -2.43 -8.79 10.14
CA LYS A 90 -2.97 -9.53 11.28
C LYS A 90 -2.74 -11.03 11.12
N ILE A 91 -3.13 -11.60 9.97
CA ILE A 91 -2.98 -13.05 9.68
C ILE A 91 -1.50 -13.47 9.69
N THR A 92 -0.58 -12.58 9.31
CA THR A 92 0.86 -12.87 9.29
C THR A 92 1.48 -12.83 10.70
N LEU A 93 0.87 -12.10 11.63
CA LEU A 93 1.33 -11.97 13.02
C LEU A 93 0.73 -13.01 13.97
N ASP A 94 -0.47 -13.51 13.66
CA ASP A 94 -1.13 -14.63 14.35
C ASP A 94 -0.40 -15.96 14.10
#